data_AF-A0A7K0DZM3-F1
#
_entry.id   AF-A0A7K0DZM3-F1
#
_cell.length_a   1.000
_cell.length_b   1.000
_cell.length_c   1.000
_cell.angle_alpha   90.00
_cell.angle_beta   90.00
_cell.angle_gamma   90.00
#
_symmetry.space_group_name_H-M   'P 1'
#
loop_
_entity.id
_entity.type
_entity.pdbx_description
1 polymer ?
#
loop_
_entity_poly.entity_id
_entity_poly.type
_entity_poly.pdbx_seq_one_letter_code
_entity_poly.pdbx_strand_id
1 'polypeptide(L)' 'MSDDQCHVRIEFGPLVFDYCAPKQAAIQYAHDIGEWLGVPVLVDDEVRDDLPPLPCESLWA' A
#
# COMPACT_ATOMS: atom_id res chain seq x y z
N MET A 1 -2.37 11.20 16.78
CA MET A 1 -3.29 10.65 15.78
C MET A 1 -2.90 9.20 15.65
N SER A 2 -3.78 8.28 16.02
CA SER A 2 -3.53 6.88 15.68
C SER A 2 -3.65 6.81 14.17
N ASP A 3 -2.53 6.73 13.47
CA ASP A 3 -2.55 6.47 12.03
C ASP A 3 -3.09 5.07 11.86
N ASP A 4 -4.38 4.96 11.52
CA ASP A 4 -4.98 3.69 11.10
C ASP A 4 -4.11 3.16 9.96
N GLN A 5 -3.36 2.10 10.25
CA GLN A 5 -2.56 1.39 9.27
C GLN A 5 -3.50 0.60 8.37
N CYS A 6 -3.16 0.51 7.10
CA CYS A 6 -3.82 -0.33 6.12
C CYS A 6 -2.78 -1.28 5.52
N HIS A 7 -3.24 -2.45 5.13
CA HIS A 7 -2.48 -3.35 4.29
C HIS A 7 -2.64 -2.92 2.83
N VAL A 8 -1.53 -2.92 2.11
CA VAL A 8 -1.43 -2.58 0.69
C VAL A 8 -0.84 -3.77 -0.05
N ARG A 9 -1.57 -4.27 -1.04
CA ARG A 9 -1.15 -5.40 -1.87
C ARG A 9 -1.14 -5.04 -3.35
N ILE A 10 -0.07 -5.43 -4.04
CA ILE A 10 0.06 -5.30 -5.48
C ILE A 10 0.42 -6.66 -6.07
N GLU A 11 -0.26 -7.02 -7.15
CA GLU A 11 0.06 -8.20 -7.95
C GLU A 11 0.50 -7.76 -9.36
N PHE A 12 1.75 -8.05 -9.71
CA PHE A 12 2.34 -7.75 -11.02
C PHE A 12 2.91 -9.04 -11.64
N GLY A 13 2.05 -9.76 -12.37
CA GLY A 13 2.41 -11.08 -12.91
C GLY A 13 2.73 -12.08 -11.79
N PRO A 14 3.95 -12.65 -11.72
CA PRO A 14 4.34 -13.56 -10.63
C PRO A 14 4.78 -12.82 -9.35
N LEU A 15 4.89 -11.48 -9.39
CA LEU A 15 5.35 -10.70 -8.26
C LEU A 15 4.19 -10.28 -7.37
N VAL A 16 4.35 -10.47 -6.07
CA VAL A 16 3.44 -10.02 -5.03
C VAL A 16 4.22 -9.11 -4.10
N PHE A 17 3.67 -7.93 -3.85
CA PHE A 17 4.19 -6.98 -2.89
C PHE A 17 3.11 -6.68 -1.87
N ASP A 18 3.40 -6.93 -0.59
CA ASP A 18 2.51 -6.68 0.53
C ASP A 18 3.21 -5.73 1.51
N TYR A 19 2.54 -4.64 1.89
CA TYR A 19 3.07 -3.60 2.78
C TYR A 19 2.02 -3.17 3.82
N CYS A 20 2.47 -2.51 4.88
CA CYS A 20 1.63 -1.68 5.74
C CYS A 20 1.94 -0.19 5.52
N ALA A 21 0.92 0.65 5.56
CA ALA A 21 1.08 2.10 5.46
C ALA A 21 -0.05 2.83 6.20
N PRO A 22 0.15 4.08 6.64
CA PRO A 22 -0.95 4.95 7.05
C PRO A 22 -2.02 5.02 5.96
N LYS A 23 -3.29 5.02 6.35
CA LYS A 23 -4.44 5.01 5.43
C LYS A 23 -4.35 6.02 4.29
N GLN A 24 -3.93 7.27 4.58
CA GLN A 24 -3.78 8.31 3.56
C GLN A 24 -2.72 7.93 2.53
N ALA A 25 -1.55 7.47 2.99
CA ALA A 25 -0.46 7.05 2.12
C ALA A 25 -0.85 5.82 1.29
N ALA A 26 -1.55 4.86 1.89
CA ALA A 26 -2.07 3.68 1.18
C ALA A 26 -3.00 4.05 0.02
N ILE A 27 -3.93 4.99 0.24
CA ILE A 27 -4.88 5.44 -0.78
C ILE A 27 -4.14 6.17 -1.92
N GLN A 28 -3.24 7.10 -1.59
CA GLN A 28 -2.51 7.86 -2.62
C GLN A 28 -1.57 6.95 -3.42
N TYR A 29 -0.88 6.03 -2.74
CA TYR A 29 -0.05 5.02 -3.39
C TYR A 29 -0.87 4.15 -4.36
N ALA A 30 -2.03 3.66 -3.93
CA ALA A 30 -2.91 2.85 -4.77
C ALA A 30 -3.40 3.60 -6.02
N HIS A 31 -3.71 4.89 -5.87
CA HIS A 31 -4.06 5.76 -6.99
C HIS A 31 -2.89 5.90 -7.98
N ASP A 32 -1.73 6.36 -7.50
CA ASP A 32 -0.59 6.72 -8.37
C ASP A 32 0.01 5.50 -9.05
N ILE A 33 0.17 4.39 -8.32
CA ILE A 33 0.71 3.15 -8.88
C ILE A 33 -0.32 2.47 -9.79
N GLY A 34 -1.60 2.53 -9.44
CA GLY A 34 -2.68 2.05 -10.30
C GLY A 34 -2.71 2.77 -11.64
N GLU A 35 -2.54 4.10 -11.64
CA GLU A 35 -2.45 4.92 -12.85
C GLU A 35 -1.15 4.66 -13.63
N TRP A 36 0.00 4.61 -12.96
CA TRP A 36 1.30 4.53 -13.62
C TRP A 36 1.62 3.15 -14.19
N LEU A 37 1.33 2.08 -13.44
CA LEU A 37 1.63 0.71 -13.83
C LEU A 37 0.43 -0.01 -14.46
N GLY A 38 -0.77 0.55 -14.38
CA GLY A 38 -1.99 -0.06 -14.92
C GLY A 38 -2.34 -1.38 -14.22
N VAL A 39 -1.95 -1.55 -12.96
CA VAL A 39 -2.21 -2.75 -12.16
C VAL A 39 -3.14 -2.46 -10.99
N PRO A 40 -3.98 -3.43 -10.59
CA PRO A 40 -4.80 -3.27 -9.40
C PRO A 40 -3.90 -3.21 -8.16
N VAL A 41 -4.14 -2.19 -7.33
CA VAL A 41 -3.59 -2.09 -5.98
C VAL A 41 -4.75 -2.27 -5.01
N LEU A 42 -4.64 -3.24 -4.12
CA LEU A 42 -5.64 -3.55 -3.10
C LEU A 42 -5.24 -2.87 -1.79
N VAL A 43 -6.19 -2.21 -1.15
CA VAL A 43 -6.03 -1.56 0.15
C VAL A 43 -7.15 -2.04 1.05
N ASP A 44 -6.78 -2.60 2.20
CA ASP A 44 -7.72 -3.11 3.20
C ASP A 44 -7.21 -2.85 4.63
N ASP A 45 -8.04 -3.17 5.62
CA ASP A 45 -7.74 -2.99 7.04
C ASP A 45 -7.13 -4.26 7.68
N GLU A 46 -6.78 -5.29 6.91
CA GLU A 46 -6.19 -6.56 7.37
C GLU A 46 -4.67 -6.42 7.63
N VAL A 47 -4.32 -5.52 8.55
CA VAL A 47 -2.93 -5.31 8.97
C VAL A 47 -2.41 -6.50 9.77
N ARG A 48 -1.22 -6.98 9.41
CA ARG A 48 -0.49 -8.04 10.12
C ARG A 48 0.86 -7.54 10.59
N ASP A 49 1.34 -8.05 11.73
CA ASP A 49 2.61 -7.62 12.35
C ASP A 49 3.85 -7.96 11.52
N ASP A 50 3.73 -8.88 10.54
CA ASP A 50 4.81 -9.30 9.65
C ASP A 50 4.94 -8.47 8.36
N LEU A 51 4.02 -7.54 8.12
CA LEU A 51 4.06 -6.69 6.93
C LEU A 51 5.15 -5.63 7.04
N PRO A 52 6.03 -5.51 6.03
CA PRO A 52 6.99 -4.43 5.99
C PRO A 52 6.28 -3.08 5.72
N PRO A 53 6.83 -1.95 6.19
CA PRO A 53 6.30 -0.64 5.85
C PRO A 53 6.44 -0.37 4.35
N LEU A 54 5.52 0.45 3.82
CA LEU A 54 5.55 0.88 2.44
C LEU A 54 6.89 1.59 2.13
N PRO A 55 7.62 1.17 1.09
CA PRO A 55 8.87 1.81 0.70
C PRO A 55 8.62 3.26 0.34
N CYS A 56 9.48 4.16 0.82
CA CYS A 56 9.37 5.59 0.55
C CYS A 56 7.99 6.18 0.93
N GLU A 57 7.35 5.68 2.00
CA GLU A 57 6.04 6.14 2.49
C GLU A 57 5.91 7.68 2.57
N SER A 58 7.01 8.38 2.84
CA SER A 58 7.08 9.85 2.89
C SER A 58 6.73 10.55 1.58
N LEU A 59 6.72 9.84 0.45
CA LEU A 59 6.27 10.38 -0.84
C LEU A 59 4.75 10.57 -0.91
N TRP A 60 4.01 9.89 -0.05
CA TRP A 60 2.55 9.82 -0.05
C TRP A 60 1.92 10.30 1.29
N ALA A 61 2.72 10.97 2.11
CA ALA A 61 2.33 11.53 3.41
C ALA A 61 1.49 12.82 3.29
#